data_AF-A0A0J6T8U6-F1
#
_entry.id   AF-A0A0J6T8U6-F1
#
_cell.length_a   1.000
_cell.length_b   1.000
_cell.length_c   1.000
_cell.angle_alpha   90.00
_cell.angle_beta   90.00
_cell.angle_gamma   90.00
#
_symmetry.space_group_name_H-M   'P 1'
#
loop_
_entity.id
_entity.type
_entity.pdbx_description
1 polymer ?
#
loop_
_entity_poly.entity_id
_entity_poly.type
_entity_poly.pdbx_seq_one_letter_code
_entity_poly.pdbx_strand_id
1 'polypeptide(L)'
;MERSRKGQEPGPDLEALRRLEALQPAYERLRADRIRAESDVERLTAELAAARAQAREELGTDDEAEIRRMIDEARAENARRVEAFAQALRSVQVRLDALDAGR
;
A
#
# COMPACT_ATOMS: atom_id res chain seq x y z
N MET A 1 -20.31 74.48 -23.61
CA MET A 1 -20.76 73.81 -22.38
C MET A 1 -20.56 72.32 -22.59
N GLU A 2 -19.48 71.75 -22.06
CA GLU A 2 -19.50 71.00 -20.80
C GLU A 2 -20.37 69.73 -20.90
N ARG A 3 -19.89 68.50 -20.73
CA ARG A 3 -18.58 67.95 -20.38
C ARG A 3 -18.44 66.60 -21.09
N SER A 4 -17.22 66.36 -21.55
CA SER A 4 -16.72 65.07 -21.97
C SER A 4 -16.88 64.06 -20.81
N ARG A 5 -17.88 63.19 -20.86
CA ARG A 5 -17.82 61.89 -20.15
C ARG A 5 -17.09 60.92 -21.07
N LYS A 6 -15.80 61.18 -21.26
CA LYS A 6 -14.86 60.20 -21.82
C LYS A 6 -14.91 58.99 -20.90
N GLY A 7 -15.19 57.82 -21.45
CA GLY A 7 -15.39 56.58 -20.71
C GLY A 7 -14.32 56.42 -19.64
N GLN A 8 -14.77 56.29 -18.40
CA GLN A 8 -13.93 55.89 -17.29
C GLN A 8 -13.51 54.45 -17.59
N GLU A 9 -12.32 54.25 -18.17
CA GLU A 9 -11.73 52.92 -18.27
C GLU A 9 -11.62 52.36 -16.84
N PRO A 10 -11.98 51.09 -16.61
CA PRO A 10 -11.80 50.47 -15.30
C PRO A 10 -10.32 50.58 -14.94
N GLY A 11 -10.01 51.27 -13.83
CA GLY A 11 -8.63 51.46 -13.41
C GLY A 11 -7.90 50.12 -13.20
N PRO A 12 -6.56 50.10 -13.25
CA PRO A 12 -5.75 48.88 -13.13
C PRO A 12 -6.10 48.00 -11.92
N ASP A 13 -6.57 48.62 -10.83
CA ASP A 13 -7.04 47.93 -9.62
C ASP A 13 -8.29 47.06 -9.85
N LEU A 14 -9.21 47.50 -10.72
CA LEU A 14 -10.43 46.76 -11.06
C LEU A 14 -10.12 45.53 -11.92
N GLU A 15 -9.12 45.62 -12.79
CA GLU A 15 -8.63 44.49 -13.59
C GLU A 15 -7.87 43.48 -12.72
N ALA A 16 -7.04 43.97 -11.78
CA ALA A 16 -6.35 43.14 -10.80
C ALA A 16 -7.34 42.37 -9.91
N LEU A 17 -8.41 43.02 -9.43
CA LEU A 17 -9.46 42.39 -8.61
C LEU A 17 -10.20 41.29 -9.40
N ARG A 18 -10.59 41.55 -10.64
CA ARG A 18 -11.24 40.53 -11.51
C ARG A 18 -10.33 39.32 -11.74
N ARG A 19 -9.03 39.56 -11.93
CA ARG A 19 -8.06 38.48 -12.10
C ARG A 19 -7.89 37.68 -10.81
N LEU A 20 -7.92 38.32 -9.65
CA LEU A 20 -7.88 37.65 -8.35
C LEU A 20 -9.14 36.79 -8.11
N GLU A 21 -10.32 37.34 -8.38
CA GLU A 21 -11.60 36.61 -8.30
C GLU A 21 -11.61 35.39 -9.23
N ALA A 22 -11.05 35.51 -10.43
CA ALA A 22 -10.93 34.39 -11.36
C ALA A 22 -9.97 33.29 -10.88
N LEU A 23 -8.96 33.62 -10.07
CA LEU A 23 -7.98 32.66 -9.54
C LEU A 23 -8.45 31.98 -8.24
N GLN A 24 -9.38 32.60 -7.49
CA GLN A 24 -9.88 32.08 -6.22
C GLN A 24 -10.42 30.64 -6.31
N PRO A 25 -11.21 30.24 -7.32
CA PRO A 25 -11.68 28.85 -7.42
C PRO A 25 -10.56 27.84 -7.67
N ALA A 26 -9.49 28.24 -8.37
CA ALA A 26 -8.33 27.38 -8.57
C ALA A 26 -7.55 27.20 -7.26
N TYR A 27 -7.38 28.27 -6.49
CA TYR A 27 -6.76 28.21 -5.17
C TYR A 27 -7.55 27.31 -4.20
N GLU A 28 -8.87 27.48 -4.11
CA GLU A 28 -9.68 26.66 -3.20
C GLU A 28 -9.64 25.17 -3.56
N ARG A 29 -9.63 24.84 -4.86
CA ARG A 29 -9.43 23.44 -5.30
C ARG A 29 -8.08 22.90 -4.86
N LEU A 30 -6.99 23.62 -5.15
CA LEU A 30 -5.64 23.22 -4.75
C LEU A 30 -5.51 23.07 -3.22
N ARG A 31 -6.14 23.97 -2.46
CA ARG A 31 -6.18 23.89 -1.00
C ARG A 31 -6.91 22.64 -0.52
N ALA A 32 -8.07 22.33 -1.10
CA ALA A 32 -8.82 21.13 -0.76
C ALA A 32 -8.06 19.85 -1.14
N ASP A 33 -7.39 19.85 -2.29
CA ASP A 33 -6.56 18.72 -2.75
C ASP A 33 -5.36 18.51 -1.82
N ARG A 34 -4.71 19.60 -1.39
CA ARG A 34 -3.62 19.54 -0.41
C ARG A 34 -4.07 18.90 0.90
N ILE A 35 -5.20 19.35 1.46
CA ILE A 35 -5.73 18.80 2.71
C ILE A 35 -6.02 17.30 2.57
N ARG A 36 -6.58 16.87 1.44
CA ARG A 36 -6.84 15.45 1.18
C ARG A 36 -5.54 14.66 1.09
N ALA A 37 -4.54 15.17 0.36
CA ALA A 37 -3.25 14.52 0.24
C ALA A 37 -2.51 14.43 1.59
N GLU A 38 -2.55 15.49 2.41
CA GLU A 38 -1.99 15.51 3.77
C GLU A 38 -2.66 14.43 4.63
N SER A 39 -3.99 14.35 4.59
CA SER A 39 -4.76 13.34 5.32
C SER A 39 -4.44 11.91 4.85
N ASP A 40 -4.29 11.69 3.54
CA ASP A 40 -3.90 10.39 2.99
C ASP A 40 -2.48 9.99 3.39
N VAL A 41 -1.53 10.94 3.41
CA VAL A 41 -0.16 10.68 3.86
C VAL A 41 -0.14 10.27 5.33
N GLU A 42 -0.87 10.96 6.19
CA GLU A 42 -0.98 10.62 7.61
C GLU A 42 -1.56 9.22 7.79
N ARG A 43 -2.67 8.90 7.11
CA ARG A 43 -3.32 7.58 7.16
C ARG A 43 -2.40 6.47 6.67
N LEU A 44 -1.81 6.62 5.48
CA LEU A 44 -0.93 5.61 4.90
C LEU A 44 0.34 5.40 5.72
N THR A 45 0.85 6.46 6.36
CA THR A 45 1.99 6.34 7.29
C THR A 45 1.63 5.52 8.52
N ALA A 46 0.44 5.73 9.09
CA ALA A 46 -0.04 4.94 10.22
C ALA A 46 -0.28 3.48 9.85
N GLU A 47 -0.90 3.22 8.70
CA GLU A 47 -1.11 1.86 8.16
C GLU A 47 0.22 1.14 7.94
N LEU A 48 1.22 1.82 7.35
CA LEU A 48 2.56 1.25 7.15
C LEU A 48 3.25 0.94 8.49
N ALA A 49 3.14 1.83 9.48
CA ALA A 49 3.73 1.61 10.79
C ALA A 49 3.10 0.40 11.49
N ALA A 50 1.77 0.24 11.40
CA ALA A 50 1.05 -0.90 11.93
C ALA A 50 1.46 -2.21 11.24
N ALA A 51 1.52 -2.22 9.90
CA ALA A 51 1.96 -3.39 9.14
C ALA A 51 3.38 -3.83 9.50
N ARG A 52 4.30 -2.88 9.66
CA ARG A 52 5.68 -3.15 10.11
C ARG A 52 5.74 -3.69 11.54
N ALA A 53 4.91 -3.16 12.44
CA ALA A 53 4.84 -3.66 13.81
C ALA A 53 4.34 -5.11 13.84
N GLN A 54 3.28 -5.41 13.08
CA GLN A 54 2.76 -6.77 12.93
C GLN A 54 3.80 -7.72 12.34
N ALA A 55 4.52 -7.32 11.29
CA ALA A 55 5.58 -8.13 10.70
C ALA A 55 6.69 -8.45 11.73
N ARG A 56 7.12 -7.47 12.52
CA ARG A 56 8.09 -7.70 13.60
C ARG A 56 7.54 -8.60 14.71
N GLU A 57 6.27 -8.50 15.04
CA GLU A 57 5.64 -9.36 16.05
C GLU A 57 5.54 -10.82 15.59
N GLU A 58 5.07 -11.05 14.36
CA GLU A 58 4.82 -12.39 13.84
C GLU A 58 6.08 -13.09 13.31
N LEU A 59 6.98 -12.33 12.67
CA LEU A 59 8.13 -12.84 11.92
C LEU A 59 9.47 -12.42 12.52
N GLY A 60 9.48 -11.53 13.51
CA GLY A 60 10.71 -10.97 14.11
C GLY A 60 11.36 -9.86 13.28
N THR A 61 10.88 -9.59 12.06
CA THR A 61 11.46 -8.62 11.12
C THR A 61 10.38 -7.98 10.24
N ASP A 62 10.58 -6.74 9.80
CA ASP A 62 9.80 -6.06 8.76
C ASP A 62 10.56 -5.87 7.45
N ASP A 63 11.74 -6.50 7.31
CA ASP A 63 12.48 -6.54 6.05
C ASP A 63 11.84 -7.55 5.08
N GLU A 64 11.22 -7.05 4.02
CA GLU A 64 10.57 -7.85 2.98
C GLU A 64 11.52 -8.90 2.37
N ALA A 65 12.80 -8.57 2.18
CA ALA A 65 13.77 -9.51 1.61
C ALA A 65 14.14 -10.62 2.60
N GLU A 66 14.13 -10.34 3.90
CA GLU A 66 14.30 -11.34 4.95
C GLU A 66 13.06 -12.23 5.06
N ILE A 67 11.86 -11.65 5.11
CA ILE A 67 10.58 -12.37 5.12
C ILE A 67 10.50 -13.33 3.92
N ARG A 68 10.90 -12.87 2.73
CA ARG A 68 10.91 -13.72 1.53
C ARG A 68 11.86 -14.90 1.64
N ARG A 69 13.05 -14.70 2.21
CA ARG A 69 14.00 -15.78 2.48
C ARG A 69 13.42 -16.80 3.47
N MET A 70 12.77 -16.35 4.54
CA MET A 70 12.11 -17.23 5.51
C MET A 70 11.02 -18.08 4.85
N ILE A 71 10.21 -17.49 3.97
CA ILE A 71 9.16 -18.21 3.23
C ILE A 71 9.76 -19.28 2.32
N ASP A 72 10.80 -18.95 1.57
CA ASP A 72 11.44 -19.89 0.64
C ASP A 72 12.11 -21.05 1.38
N GLU A 73 12.76 -20.78 2.51
CA GLU A 73 13.32 -21.81 3.39
C GLU A 73 12.25 -22.71 3.98
N ALA A 74 11.15 -22.14 4.49
CA ALA A 74 10.02 -22.91 5.03
C ALA A 74 9.37 -23.79 3.96
N ARG A 75 9.27 -23.32 2.72
CA ARG A 75 8.76 -24.11 1.58
C ARG A 75 9.70 -25.28 1.24
N ALA A 76 11.00 -25.03 1.19
CA ALA A 76 11.99 -26.06 0.92
C ALA A 76 11.98 -27.14 2.02
N GLU A 77 11.91 -26.72 3.29
CA GLU A 77 11.82 -27.64 4.42
C GLU A 77 10.54 -28.46 4.40
N ASN A 78 9.40 -27.84 4.11
CA ASN A 78 8.14 -28.57 3.94
C ASN A 78 8.21 -29.60 2.82
N ALA A 79 8.80 -29.26 1.67
CA ALA A 79 8.98 -30.22 0.58
C ALA A 79 9.80 -31.44 1.03
N ARG A 80 10.89 -31.23 1.79
CA ARG A 80 11.68 -32.32 2.38
C ARG A 80 10.85 -33.20 3.32
N ARG A 81 10.07 -32.57 4.21
CA ARG A 81 9.22 -33.30 5.17
C ARG A 81 8.11 -34.09 4.49
N VAL A 82 7.49 -33.53 3.45
CA VAL A 82 6.46 -34.21 2.67
C VAL A 82 7.04 -35.45 1.99
N GLU A 83 8.22 -35.37 1.37
CA GLU A 83 8.84 -36.54 0.75
C GLU A 83 9.22 -37.60 1.78
N ALA A 84 9.80 -37.19 2.91
CA ALA A 84 10.12 -38.12 4.01
C ALA A 84 8.85 -38.83 4.54
N PHE A 85 7.75 -38.09 4.68
CA PHE A 85 6.47 -38.65 5.10
C PHE A 85 5.90 -39.62 4.05
N ALA A 86 6.00 -39.28 2.76
CA ALA A 86 5.57 -40.16 1.68
C ALA A 86 6.37 -41.47 1.66
N GLN A 87 7.69 -41.42 1.93
CA GLN A 87 8.52 -42.62 2.07
C GLN A 87 8.11 -43.47 3.28
N ALA A 88 7.83 -42.84 4.42
CA ALA A 88 7.35 -43.54 5.61
C ALA A 88 6.02 -44.26 5.34
N LEU A 89 5.09 -43.61 4.66
CA LEU A 89 3.81 -44.22 4.24
C LEU A 89 4.03 -45.43 3.34
N ARG A 90 4.87 -45.31 2.31
CA ARG A 90 5.21 -46.45 1.43
C ARG A 90 5.82 -47.62 2.21
N SER A 91 6.73 -47.33 3.15
CA SER A 91 7.35 -48.36 4.01
C SER A 91 6.33 -49.07 4.91
N VAL A 92 5.35 -48.34 5.45
CA VAL A 92 4.27 -48.94 6.24
C VAL A 92 3.39 -49.82 5.35
N GLN A 93 3.01 -49.33 4.17
CA GLN A 93 2.18 -50.10 3.23
C GLN A 93 2.85 -51.42 2.83
N VAL A 94 4.13 -51.39 2.45
CA VAL A 94 4.89 -52.60 2.09
C VAL A 94 4.92 -53.62 3.23
N ARG A 95 5.03 -53.17 4.48
CA ARG A 95 5.01 -54.05 5.65
C ARG A 95 3.63 -54.66 5.90
N LEU A 96 2.56 -53.91 5.68
CA LEU A 96 1.19 -54.42 5.78
C LEU A 96 0.90 -55.46 4.70
N ASP A 97 1.25 -55.16 3.45
CA ASP A 97 1.06 -56.09 2.32
C ASP A 97 1.80 -57.42 2.54
N ALA A 98 3.02 -57.36 3.11
CA ALA A 98 3.79 -58.55 3.44
C ALA A 98 3.14 -59.43 4.53
N LEU A 99 2.44 -58.82 5.49
CA LEU A 99 1.70 -59.56 6.53
C LEU A 99 0.44 -60.22 5.96
N ASP A 100 -0.26 -59.55 5.05
CA ASP A 100 -1.46 -60.08 4.40
C ASP A 100 -1.13 -61.20 3.40
N ALA A 101 0.01 -61.12 2.70
CA ALA A 101 0.46 -62.16 1.77
C ALA A 101 0.95 -63.45 2.45
N GLY A 102 1.29 -63.40 3.75
CA GLY A 102 1.72 -64.56 4.54
C GLY A 102 0.58 -65.33 5.21
N ARG A 103 -0.67 -64.96 4.93
CA ARG A 103 -1.90 -65.50 5.54
C ARG A 103 -2.68 -66.36 4.56
#